data_AF-A0A485N6W9-F1
#
_entry.id   AF-A0A485N6W9-F1
#
_cell.length_a   1.000
_cell.length_b   1.000
_cell.length_c   1.000
_cell.angle_alpha   90.00
_cell.angle_beta   90.00
_cell.angle_gamma   90.00
#
_symmetry.space_group_name_H-M   'P 1'
#
loop_
_entity.id
_entity.type
_entity.pdbx_description
1 polymer ?
#
loop_
_entity_poly.entity_id
_entity_poly.type
_entity_poly.pdbx_seq_one_letter_code
_entity_poly.pdbx_strand_id
1 'polypeptide(L)'
;MRPPTPAALGPLLLLLLLPPPPGETAKKATPCKRCRELVDKFNQGMVDTAKKNFGGGNTAWEEKALSKYEFSEVRLLEIMESLCGSSDFDCHSMLEEHEERLEAWWLRL
;
A
#
# COMPACT_ATOMS: atom_id res chain seq x y z
N MET A 1 67.27 7.43 0.21
CA MET A 1 66.01 6.76 0.62
C MET A 1 65.17 7.76 1.40
N ARG A 2 63.97 8.10 0.93
CA ARG A 2 63.06 9.08 1.57
C ARG A 2 61.87 8.31 2.14
N PRO A 3 61.46 8.49 3.40
CA PRO A 3 60.33 7.76 3.94
C PRO A 3 59.01 8.31 3.35
N PRO A 4 57.98 7.48 3.20
CA PRO A 4 56.68 7.94 2.74
C PRO A 4 55.95 8.69 3.87
N THR A 5 55.27 9.77 3.51
CA THR A 5 54.40 10.54 4.41
C THR A 5 53.17 9.72 4.80
N PRO A 6 52.74 9.71 6.07
CA PRO A 6 51.54 8.99 6.48
C PRO A 6 50.29 9.61 5.84
N ALA A 7 49.51 8.76 5.20
CA ALA A 7 48.30 9.10 4.47
C ALA A 7 47.22 9.71 5.40
N ALA A 8 46.47 10.64 4.82
CA ALA A 8 45.38 11.40 5.39
C ALA A 8 44.18 10.52 5.82
N LEU A 9 44.32 9.76 6.90
CA LEU A 9 43.24 8.96 7.49
C LEU A 9 42.37 9.74 8.50
N GLY A 10 42.81 10.93 8.91
CA GLY A 10 42.11 11.77 9.89
C GLY A 10 40.73 12.31 9.48
N PRO A 11 40.51 12.80 8.24
CA PRO A 11 39.25 13.47 7.90
C PRO A 11 38.09 12.50 7.61
N LEU A 12 38.37 11.23 7.25
CA LEU A 12 37.34 10.23 6.99
C LEU A 12 36.69 9.70 8.28
N LEU A 13 37.46 9.64 9.37
CA LEU A 13 36.97 9.18 10.68
C LEU A 13 36.05 10.21 11.35
N LEU A 14 36.21 11.50 11.02
CA LEU A 14 35.41 12.60 11.57
C LEU A 14 33.98 12.63 10.99
N LEU A 15 33.78 12.15 9.76
CA LEU A 15 32.47 12.08 9.10
C LEU A 15 31.55 11.01 9.69
N LEU A 16 32.12 9.95 10.30
CA LEU A 16 31.36 8.88 10.96
C LEU A 16 30.84 9.27 12.36
N LEU A 17 31.34 10.38 12.92
CA LEU A 17 30.96 10.89 14.24
C LEU A 17 29.85 11.95 14.17
N LEU A 18 29.44 12.36 12.97
CA LEU A 18 28.29 13.26 12.84
C LEU A 18 27.01 12.50 13.21
N PRO A 19 26.25 12.95 14.22
CA PRO A 19 24.94 12.40 14.47
C PRO A 19 24.07 12.60 13.22
N PRO A 20 23.24 11.61 12.85
CA PRO A 20 22.32 11.78 11.73
C PRO A 20 21.48 13.04 11.97
N PRO A 21 21.16 13.81 10.91
CA PRO A 21 20.23 14.92 11.07
C PRO A 21 18.97 14.40 11.74
N PRO A 22 18.36 15.14 12.69
CA PRO A 22 17.10 14.73 13.28
C PRO A 22 16.10 14.54 12.14
N GLY A 23 15.84 13.27 11.81
CA GLY A 23 14.90 12.91 10.79
C GLY A 23 13.58 13.57 11.15
N GLU A 24 12.98 14.29 10.21
CA GLU A 24 11.63 14.81 10.39
C GLU A 24 10.75 13.62 10.81
N THR A 25 10.33 13.62 12.08
CA THR A 25 9.40 12.64 12.57
C THR A 25 8.08 12.94 11.85
N ALA A 26 7.82 12.19 10.77
CA ALA A 26 6.56 12.28 10.06
C ALA A 26 5.45 12.14 11.10
N LYS A 27 4.69 13.23 11.33
CA LYS A 27 3.60 13.22 12.30
C LYS A 27 2.65 12.12 11.87
N LYS A 28 2.44 11.13 12.74
CA LYS A 28 1.46 10.06 12.50
C LYS A 28 0.11 10.70 12.18
N ALA A 29 -0.48 10.31 11.06
CA ALA A 29 -1.81 10.80 10.69
C ALA A 29 -2.84 10.35 11.73
N THR A 30 -3.87 11.17 11.95
CA THR A 30 -4.96 10.81 12.85
C THR A 30 -5.77 9.65 12.26
N PRO A 31 -6.46 8.83 13.08
CA PRO A 31 -7.31 7.75 12.59
C PRO A 31 -8.34 8.23 11.55
N CYS A 32 -8.93 9.39 11.79
CA CYS A 32 -9.89 9.98 10.87
C CYS A 32 -9.29 10.36 9.51
N LYS A 33 -8.04 10.88 9.48
CA LYS A 33 -7.34 11.17 8.22
C LYS A 33 -7.03 9.87 7.47
N ARG A 34 -6.59 8.83 8.19
CA ARG A 34 -6.27 7.53 7.58
C ARG A 34 -7.48 6.82 6.99
N CYS A 35 -8.62 6.85 7.68
CA CYS A 35 -9.85 6.26 7.15
C CYS A 35 -10.28 6.94 5.85
N ARG A 36 -10.17 8.28 5.77
CA ARG A 36 -10.45 9.00 4.52
C ARG A 36 -9.50 8.61 3.39
N GLU A 37 -8.20 8.57 3.67
CA GLU A 37 -7.20 8.11 2.70
C GLU A 37 -7.48 6.68 2.21
N LEU A 38 -7.91 5.78 3.10
CA LEU A 38 -8.27 4.40 2.76
C LEU A 38 -9.50 4.36 1.83
N VAL A 39 -10.53 5.15 2.13
CA VAL A 39 -11.74 5.27 1.30
C VAL A 39 -11.42 5.87 -0.07
N ASP A 40 -10.58 6.90 -0.12
CA ASP A 40 -10.15 7.52 -1.38
C ASP A 40 -9.42 6.50 -2.28
N LYS A 41 -8.52 5.72 -1.69
CA LYS A 41 -7.86 4.61 -2.41
C LYS A 41 -8.81 3.51 -2.82
N PHE A 42 -9.80 3.17 -2.00
CA PHE A 42 -10.82 2.18 -2.36
C PHE A 42 -11.63 2.64 -3.57
N ASN A 43 -12.06 3.91 -3.58
CA ASN A 43 -12.73 4.51 -4.74
C ASN A 43 -11.85 4.53 -5.98
N GLN A 44 -10.54 4.75 -5.83
CA GLN A 44 -9.61 4.64 -6.94
C GLN A 44 -9.51 3.19 -7.44
N GLY A 45 -9.40 2.21 -6.55
CA GLY A 45 -9.41 0.78 -6.90
C GLY A 45 -10.69 0.35 -7.63
N MET A 46 -11.84 0.93 -7.27
CA MET A 46 -13.08 0.75 -8.02
C MET A 46 -12.96 1.21 -9.47
N VAL A 47 -12.36 2.38 -9.70
CA VAL A 47 -12.11 2.90 -11.06
C VAL A 47 -11.10 2.02 -11.81
N ASP A 48 -10.00 1.65 -11.16
CA ASP A 48 -8.90 0.91 -11.77
C ASP A 48 -9.31 -0.52 -12.18
N THR A 49 -10.26 -1.11 -11.46
CA THR A 49 -10.79 -2.46 -11.72
C THR A 49 -12.03 -2.46 -12.61
N ALA A 50 -12.62 -1.30 -12.94
CA ALA A 50 -13.93 -1.22 -13.62
C ALA A 50 -14.00 -1.93 -14.99
N LYS A 51 -12.86 -2.14 -15.65
CA LYS A 51 -12.77 -2.80 -16.98
C LYS A 51 -12.10 -4.18 -16.94
N LYS A 52 -11.85 -4.71 -15.75
CA LYS A 52 -11.29 -6.05 -15.57
C LYS A 52 -12.38 -7.13 -15.68
N ASN A 53 -11.94 -8.38 -15.68
CA ASN A 53 -12.75 -9.59 -15.66
C ASN A 53 -12.03 -10.64 -14.78
N PHE A 54 -12.56 -11.87 -14.71
CA PHE A 54 -11.95 -12.92 -13.89
C PHE A 54 -10.62 -13.47 -14.45
N GLY A 55 -10.17 -12.98 -15.60
CA GLY A 55 -8.92 -13.38 -16.26
C GLY A 55 -9.05 -14.57 -17.22
N GLY A 56 -10.26 -15.11 -17.41
CA GLY A 56 -10.57 -16.15 -18.39
C GLY A 56 -10.91 -15.54 -19.75
N GLY A 57 -10.40 -16.15 -20.82
CA GLY A 57 -10.40 -15.51 -22.15
C GLY A 57 -11.76 -15.07 -22.74
N ASN A 58 -12.92 -15.55 -22.24
CA ASN A 58 -14.24 -15.17 -22.76
C ASN A 58 -15.20 -14.68 -21.67
N THR A 59 -15.37 -13.36 -21.58
CA THR A 59 -16.25 -12.68 -20.62
C THR A 59 -17.72 -13.11 -20.69
N ALA A 60 -18.25 -13.43 -21.88
CA ALA A 60 -19.64 -13.89 -21.99
C ALA A 60 -19.86 -15.27 -21.34
N TRP A 61 -18.84 -16.13 -21.35
CA TRP A 61 -18.90 -17.41 -20.63
C TRP A 61 -18.75 -17.20 -19.12
N GLU A 62 -17.84 -16.32 -18.71
CA GLU A 62 -17.60 -16.01 -17.29
C GLU A 62 -18.87 -15.49 -16.62
N GLU A 63 -19.57 -14.53 -17.23
CA GLU A 63 -20.80 -13.98 -16.66
C GLU A 63 -21.89 -15.05 -16.49
N LYS A 64 -22.00 -15.98 -17.44
CA LYS A 64 -22.97 -17.07 -17.38
C LYS A 64 -22.62 -18.13 -16.33
N ALA A 65 -21.32 -18.40 -16.14
CA ALA A 65 -20.84 -19.53 -15.35
C ALA A 65 -20.43 -19.16 -13.91
N LEU A 66 -19.99 -17.92 -13.66
CA LEU A 66 -19.32 -17.51 -12.41
C LEU A 66 -19.95 -16.30 -11.71
N SER A 67 -20.84 -15.54 -12.36
CA SER A 67 -21.40 -14.22 -11.95
C SER A 67 -20.67 -13.03 -12.60
N LYS A 68 -21.12 -11.80 -12.34
CA LYS A 68 -20.48 -10.57 -12.86
C LYS A 68 -19.26 -10.20 -12.03
N TYR A 69 -18.14 -9.94 -12.71
CA TYR A 69 -16.91 -9.45 -12.06
C TYR A 69 -17.15 -8.17 -11.25
N GLU A 70 -17.99 -7.27 -11.77
CA GLU A 70 -18.31 -5.96 -11.21
C GLU A 70 -18.67 -6.01 -9.71
N PHE A 71 -19.41 -7.02 -9.25
CA PHE A 71 -19.82 -7.16 -7.84
C PHE A 71 -19.30 -8.44 -7.21
N SER A 72 -18.25 -9.03 -7.78
CA SER A 72 -17.66 -10.26 -7.28
C SER A 72 -16.78 -10.03 -6.04
N GLU A 73 -16.67 -11.05 -5.19
CA GLU A 73 -15.68 -11.11 -4.11
C GLU A 73 -14.25 -10.96 -4.63
N VAL A 74 -13.96 -11.54 -5.81
CA VAL A 74 -12.66 -11.43 -6.46
C VAL A 74 -12.28 -9.97 -6.70
N ARG A 75 -13.21 -9.16 -7.23
CA ARG A 75 -12.95 -7.73 -7.43
C ARG A 75 -12.75 -7.00 -6.11
N LEU A 76 -13.51 -7.32 -5.06
CA LEU A 76 -13.33 -6.73 -3.74
C LEU A 76 -11.92 -6.98 -3.20
N LEU A 77 -11.45 -8.23 -3.25
CA LEU A 77 -10.11 -8.61 -2.80
C LEU A 77 -9.01 -7.93 -3.61
N GLU A 78 -9.14 -7.90 -4.95
CA GLU A 78 -8.19 -7.17 -5.80
C GLU A 78 -8.04 -5.69 -5.40
N ILE A 79 -9.16 -5.03 -5.05
CA ILE A 79 -9.13 -3.65 -4.57
C ILE A 79 -8.44 -3.59 -3.20
N MET A 80 -8.85 -4.42 -2.25
CA MET A 80 -8.35 -4.42 -0.88
C MET A 80 -6.85 -4.67 -0.77
N GLU A 81 -6.31 -5.60 -1.56
CA GLU A 81 -4.88 -5.91 -1.63
C GLU A 81 -4.03 -4.70 -2.09
N SER A 82 -4.62 -3.77 -2.83
CA SER A 82 -3.92 -2.59 -3.36
C SER A 82 -3.97 -1.35 -2.44
N LEU A 83 -4.79 -1.38 -1.37
CA LEU A 83 -5.06 -0.18 -0.55
C LEU A 83 -3.84 0.27 0.27
N CYS A 84 -3.07 -0.67 0.79
CA CYS A 84 -1.98 -0.39 1.73
C CYS A 84 -0.62 -0.72 1.09
N GLY A 85 0.36 0.15 1.36
CA GLY A 85 1.75 -0.15 1.01
C GLY A 85 2.27 -1.33 1.84
N SER A 86 3.24 -2.08 1.33
CA SER A 86 3.78 -3.27 2.01
C SER A 86 4.33 -3.00 3.42
N SER A 87 4.73 -1.77 3.73
CA SER A 87 5.24 -1.35 5.05
C SER A 87 4.32 -0.39 5.83
N ASP A 88 3.09 -0.14 5.36
CA ASP A 88 2.15 0.78 6.02
C ASP A 88 1.30 0.03 7.08
N PHE A 89 1.92 -0.29 8.22
CA PHE A 89 1.28 -1.04 9.32
C PHE A 89 0.00 -0.38 9.84
N ASP A 90 -0.02 0.96 9.94
CA ASP A 90 -1.19 1.69 10.44
C ASP A 90 -2.37 1.57 9.45
N CYS A 91 -2.10 1.50 8.14
CA CYS A 91 -3.11 1.24 7.11
C CYS A 91 -3.66 -0.19 7.22
N HIS A 92 -2.77 -1.20 7.30
CA HIS A 92 -3.17 -2.60 7.42
C HIS A 92 -4.03 -2.84 8.66
N SER A 93 -3.62 -2.33 9.82
CA SER A 93 -4.38 -2.46 11.06
C SER A 93 -5.79 -1.85 10.96
N MET A 94 -5.95 -0.73 10.24
CA MET A 94 -7.25 -0.10 10.03
C MET A 94 -8.12 -0.88 9.03
N LEU A 95 -7.51 -1.42 7.97
CA LEU A 95 -8.22 -2.24 6.99
C LEU A 95 -8.74 -3.52 7.64
N GLU A 96 -7.89 -4.22 8.41
CA GLU A 96 -8.25 -5.42 9.16
C GLU A 96 -9.43 -5.17 10.13
N GLU A 97 -9.42 -4.05 10.87
CA GLU A 97 -10.52 -3.69 11.79
C GLU A 97 -11.87 -3.47 11.08
N HIS A 98 -11.86 -3.15 9.79
CA HIS A 98 -13.04 -2.74 9.03
C HIS A 98 -13.41 -3.69 7.89
N GLU A 99 -12.66 -4.76 7.69
CA GLU A 99 -12.84 -5.74 6.61
C GLU A 99 -14.26 -6.34 6.60
N GLU A 100 -14.73 -6.89 7.73
CA GLU A 100 -16.07 -7.49 7.83
C GLU A 100 -17.17 -6.48 7.47
N ARG A 101 -17.03 -5.22 7.88
CA ARG A 101 -18.00 -4.16 7.57
C ARG A 101 -17.99 -3.82 6.09
N LEU A 102 -16.80 -3.79 5.48
CA LEU A 102 -16.61 -3.49 4.07
C LEU A 102 -17.19 -4.61 3.19
N GLU A 103 -16.91 -5.86 3.54
CA GLU A 103 -17.46 -7.05 2.87
C GLU A 103 -18.99 -7.07 2.98
N ALA A 104 -19.55 -6.87 4.19
CA ALA A 104 -20.98 -6.83 4.39
C ALA A 104 -21.69 -5.69 3.63
N TRP A 105 -21.00 -4.58 3.37
CA TRP A 105 -21.49 -3.51 2.50
C TRP A 105 -21.43 -3.90 1.02
N TRP A 106 -20.30 -4.48 0.58
CA TRP A 106 -20.07 -4.91 -0.79
C TRP A 106 -21.12 -5.92 -1.28
N LEU A 107 -21.43 -6.92 -0.44
CA LEU A 107 -22.40 -7.96 -0.75
C LEU A 107 -23.86 -7.45 -0.86
N ARG A 108 -24.10 -6.16 -0.63
CA ARG A 108 -25.41 -5.51 -0.76
C ARG A 108 -25.51 -4.56 -1.96
N LEU A 109 -24.43 -4.36 -2.71
CA LEU A 109 -24.43 -3.59 -3.97
C LEU A 109 -25.15 -4.37 -5.06
#